data_AF-A0AA43ZWB6-F1
#
_entry.id   AF-A0AA43ZWB6-F1
#
_cell.length_a   1.000
_cell.length_b   1.000
_cell.length_c   1.000
_cell.angle_alpha   90.00
_cell.angle_beta   90.00
_cell.angle_gamma   90.00
#
_symmetry.space_group_name_H-M   'P 1'
#
loop_
_entity.id
_entity.type
_entity.pdbx_description
1 polymer ?
#
loop_
_entity_poly.entity_id
_entity_poly.type
_entity_poly.pdbx_seq_one_letter_code
_entity_poly.pdbx_strand_id
1 'polypeptide(L)'
;MPNKMKFGFGLGMLGGVIAIAAMAYSWQGDIDSMYMVGLNMLVAVMFFGAAGTFTNYSPVSGNTALVISGAAFAVTVIAALYEATFIWVSVILALIALCCILVAACPNVTKWVDGNRTI
;
A
#
# COMPACT_ATOMS: atom_id res chain seq x y z
N MET A 1 8.66 -15.36 10.13
CA MET A 1 7.70 -14.85 9.12
C MET A 1 7.36 -15.90 8.06
N PRO A 2 6.08 -16.35 7.98
CA PRO A 2 5.56 -17.20 6.92
C PRO A 2 5.82 -16.65 5.50
N ASN A 3 5.93 -17.52 4.49
CA ASN A 3 6.22 -17.08 3.11
C ASN A 3 5.17 -16.10 2.55
N LYS A 4 3.88 -16.31 2.86
CA LYS A 4 2.79 -15.39 2.45
C LYS A 4 2.95 -13.99 3.06
N MET A 5 3.44 -13.92 4.30
CA MET A 5 3.69 -12.65 5.00
C MET A 5 4.87 -11.90 4.38
N LYS A 6 5.97 -12.61 4.07
CA LYS A 6 7.13 -12.05 3.35
C LYS A 6 6.74 -11.49 1.98
N PHE A 7 5.85 -12.20 1.30
CA PHE A 7 5.31 -11.77 0.01
C PHE A 7 4.48 -10.49 0.13
N GLY A 8 3.52 -10.43 1.07
CA GLY A 8 2.73 -9.21 1.32
C GLY A 8 3.59 -8.00 1.73
N PHE A 9 4.57 -8.22 2.61
CA PHE A 9 5.55 -7.20 2.98
C PHE A 9 6.34 -6.69 1.76
N GLY A 10 6.89 -7.60 0.96
CA GLY A 10 7.67 -7.24 -0.23
C GLY A 10 6.85 -6.47 -1.26
N LEU A 11 5.60 -6.90 -1.51
CA LEU A 11 4.68 -6.20 -2.41
C LEU A 11 4.32 -4.82 -1.89
N GLY A 12 4.00 -4.69 -0.59
CA GLY A 12 3.73 -3.39 0.02
C GLY A 12 4.90 -2.42 -0.12
N MET A 13 6.13 -2.90 0.15
CA MET A 13 7.35 -2.11 -0.03
C MET A 13 7.56 -1.69 -1.48
N LEU A 14 7.38 -2.61 -2.43
CA LEU A 14 7.52 -2.33 -3.86
C LEU A 14 6.50 -1.26 -4.32
N GLY A 15 5.24 -1.41 -3.92
CA GLY A 15 4.19 -0.43 -4.21
C GLY A 15 4.50 0.96 -3.64
N GLY A 16 5.03 1.02 -2.41
CA GLY A 16 5.43 2.28 -1.79
C GLY A 16 6.58 2.97 -2.54
N VAL A 17 7.60 2.21 -2.96
CA VAL A 17 8.73 2.74 -3.75
C VAL A 17 8.26 3.27 -5.11
N ILE A 18 7.40 2.52 -5.81
CA ILE A 18 6.83 2.94 -7.10
C ILE A 18 6.02 4.23 -6.93
N ALA A 19 5.22 4.33 -5.87
CA ALA A 19 4.43 5.53 -5.58
C ALA A 19 5.30 6.75 -5.24
N ILE A 20 6.44 6.57 -4.54
CA ILE A 20 7.43 7.65 -4.35
C ILE A 20 8.03 8.11 -5.69
N ALA A 21 8.36 7.18 -6.57
CA ALA A 21 8.88 7.55 -7.90
C ALA A 21 7.83 8.33 -8.71
N ALA A 22 6.56 7.92 -8.63
CA ALA A 22 5.45 8.63 -9.26
C ALA A 22 5.24 10.02 -8.65
N MET A 23 5.36 10.16 -7.33
CA MET A 23 5.34 11.44 -6.61
C MET A 23 6.44 12.38 -7.12
N ALA A 24 7.68 11.91 -7.19
CA ALA A 24 8.80 12.71 -7.69
C ALA A 24 8.59 13.17 -9.14
N TYR A 25 8.01 12.31 -9.98
CA TYR A 25 7.68 12.66 -11.37
C TYR A 25 6.52 13.66 -11.48
N SER A 26 5.55 13.61 -10.57
CA SER A 26 4.39 14.50 -10.61
C SER A 26 4.71 15.97 -10.26
N TRP A 27 5.91 16.26 -9.72
CA TRP A 27 6.33 17.62 -9.41
C TRP A 27 6.81 18.36 -10.67
N GLN A 28 6.04 19.36 -11.09
CA GLN A 28 6.37 20.21 -12.25
C GLN A 28 6.93 21.58 -11.85
N GLY A 29 7.11 21.84 -10.55
CA GLY A 29 7.61 23.11 -10.03
C GLY A 29 6.55 24.21 -9.87
N ASP A 30 5.27 23.86 -9.95
CA ASP A 30 4.15 24.80 -9.81
C ASP A 30 3.17 24.36 -8.70
N ILE A 31 2.41 25.29 -8.14
CA ILE A 31 1.38 25.09 -7.11
C ILE A 31 0.32 24.08 -7.59
N ASP A 32 -0.04 24.13 -8.87
CA ASP A 32 -1.00 23.19 -9.44
C ASP A 32 -0.50 21.73 -9.42
N SER A 33 0.81 21.49 -9.29
CA SER A 33 1.35 20.13 -9.13
C SER A 33 1.26 19.58 -7.69
N MET A 34 0.92 20.42 -6.70
CA MET A 34 0.90 20.02 -5.28
C MET A 34 -0.15 18.94 -4.98
N TYR A 35 -1.31 18.96 -5.64
CA TYR A 35 -2.34 17.94 -5.39
C TYR A 35 -1.90 16.56 -5.91
N MET A 36 -1.22 16.52 -7.05
CA MET A 36 -0.71 15.27 -7.64
C MET A 36 0.37 14.66 -6.74
N VAL A 37 1.31 15.49 -6.28
CA VAL A 37 2.36 15.09 -5.34
C VAL A 37 1.75 14.59 -4.03
N GLY A 38 0.78 15.31 -3.47
CA GLY A 38 0.10 14.93 -2.23
C GLY A 38 -0.63 13.60 -2.34
N LEU A 39 -1.34 13.35 -3.45
CA LEU A 39 -2.01 12.08 -3.71
C LEU A 39 -1.01 10.92 -3.82
N ASN A 40 0.09 11.11 -4.53
CA ASN A 40 1.12 10.08 -4.67
C ASN A 40 1.85 9.79 -3.35
N MET A 41 2.06 10.83 -2.54
CA MET A 41 2.56 10.67 -1.17
C MET A 41 1.59 9.83 -0.33
N LEU A 42 0.29 10.09 -0.42
CA LEU A 42 -0.72 9.33 0.31
C LEU A 42 -0.74 7.86 -0.14
N VAL A 43 -0.66 7.60 -1.46
CA VAL A 43 -0.55 6.23 -2.00
C VAL A 43 0.69 5.54 -1.42
N ALA A 44 1.85 6.20 -1.43
CA ALA A 44 3.09 5.65 -0.90
C ALA A 44 2.97 5.30 0.59
N VAL A 45 2.43 6.23 1.40
CA VAL A 45 2.22 6.01 2.84
C VAL A 45 1.28 4.83 3.09
N MET A 46 0.22 4.68 2.32
CA MET A 46 -0.71 3.55 2.47
C MET A 46 -0.06 2.21 2.11
N PHE A 47 0.78 2.17 1.08
CA PHE A 47 1.54 0.96 0.73
C PHE A 47 2.57 0.58 1.79
N PHE A 48 3.32 1.56 2.32
CA PHE A 48 4.24 1.32 3.44
C PHE A 48 3.50 0.94 4.72
N GLY A 49 2.35 1.54 4.98
CA GLY A 49 1.45 1.15 6.07
C GLY A 49 1.01 -0.30 5.94
N ALA A 50 0.55 -0.71 4.75
CA ALA A 50 0.19 -2.09 4.45
C ALA A 50 1.38 -3.03 4.64
N ALA A 51 2.57 -2.67 4.14
CA ALA A 51 3.80 -3.44 4.37
C ALA A 51 4.10 -3.62 5.86
N GLY A 52 4.00 -2.54 6.65
CA GLY A 52 4.21 -2.54 8.10
C GLY A 52 3.32 -3.54 8.83
N THR A 53 2.08 -3.73 8.37
CA THR A 53 1.15 -4.71 8.96
C THR A 53 1.60 -6.16 8.83
N PHE A 54 2.45 -6.46 7.84
CA PHE A 54 2.96 -7.81 7.60
C PHE A 54 4.25 -8.12 8.38
N THR A 55 4.80 -7.22 9.19
CA THR A 55 6.09 -7.44 9.86
C THR A 55 6.02 -8.40 11.07
N ASN A 56 7.19 -8.85 11.58
CA ASN A 56 7.27 -9.75 12.75
C ASN A 56 6.84 -9.10 14.08
N TYR A 57 6.57 -7.80 14.12
CA TYR A 57 6.11 -7.07 15.30
C TYR A 57 4.96 -6.16 14.91
N SER A 58 3.93 -6.75 14.31
CA SER A 58 2.80 -5.98 13.80
C SER A 58 2.01 -5.38 14.98
N PRO A 59 1.80 -4.05 15.04
CA PRO A 59 1.01 -3.44 16.11
C PRO A 59 -0.50 -3.59 15.89
N VAL A 60 -0.92 -4.18 14.76
CA VAL A 60 -2.31 -4.22 14.31
C VAL A 60 -2.87 -5.64 14.34
N SER A 61 -4.19 -5.76 14.42
CA SER A 61 -4.87 -7.04 14.20
C SER A 61 -4.93 -7.39 12.71
N GLY A 62 -5.15 -8.66 12.41
CA GLY A 62 -5.24 -9.11 11.01
C GLY A 62 -6.43 -8.48 10.25
N ASN A 63 -7.53 -8.14 10.93
CA ASN A 63 -8.64 -7.39 10.32
C ASN A 63 -8.19 -5.98 9.90
N THR A 64 -7.39 -5.31 10.73
CA THR A 64 -6.84 -4.00 10.43
C THR A 64 -5.85 -4.07 9.26
N ALA A 65 -5.07 -5.15 9.13
CA ALA A 65 -4.20 -5.37 7.96
C ALA A 65 -4.98 -5.41 6.64
N LEU A 66 -6.16 -6.04 6.65
CA LEU A 66 -7.06 -6.08 5.49
C LEU A 66 -7.63 -4.69 5.17
N VAL A 67 -8.06 -3.94 6.20
CA VAL A 67 -8.57 -2.57 6.02
C VAL A 67 -7.49 -1.64 5.46
N ILE A 68 -6.26 -1.69 5.98
CA ILE A 68 -5.15 -0.86 5.48
C ILE A 68 -4.78 -1.23 4.04
N SER A 69 -4.77 -2.52 3.70
CA SER A 69 -4.55 -2.97 2.32
C SER A 69 -5.67 -2.52 1.38
N GLY A 70 -6.92 -2.53 1.85
CA GLY A 70 -8.07 -1.99 1.12
C GLY A 70 -8.01 -0.48 0.93
N ALA A 71 -7.54 0.26 1.95
CA ALA A 71 -7.33 1.70 1.85
C ALA A 71 -6.23 2.03 0.83
N ALA A 72 -5.14 1.27 0.77
CA ALA A 72 -4.11 1.43 -0.26
C ALA A 72 -4.68 1.27 -1.68
N PHE A 73 -5.58 0.30 -1.89
CA PHE A 73 -6.29 0.16 -3.16
C PHE A 73 -7.19 1.36 -3.45
N ALA A 74 -8.03 1.76 -2.49
CA ALA A 74 -8.96 2.88 -2.66
C ALA A 74 -8.24 4.19 -3.00
N VAL A 75 -7.16 4.51 -2.28
CA VAL A 75 -6.35 5.71 -2.55
C VAL A 75 -5.66 5.63 -3.91
N THR A 76 -5.21 4.44 -4.33
CA THR A 76 -4.65 4.26 -5.68
C THR A 76 -5.69 4.53 -6.76
N VAL A 77 -6.93 4.07 -6.57
CA VAL A 77 -8.05 4.36 -7.50
C VAL A 77 -8.34 5.85 -7.54
N ILE A 78 -8.37 6.53 -6.39
CA ILE A 78 -8.55 7.98 -6.33
C ILE A 78 -7.41 8.68 -7.09
N ALA A 79 -6.14 8.32 -6.85
CA ALA A 79 -5.01 8.89 -7.56
C ALA A 79 -5.10 8.70 -9.09
N ALA A 80 -5.65 7.58 -9.54
CA ALA A 80 -5.89 7.32 -10.96
C ALA A 80 -7.00 8.21 -11.54
N LEU A 81 -8.11 8.42 -10.82
CA LEU A 81 -9.23 9.25 -11.25
C LEU A 81 -8.87 10.74 -11.34
N TYR A 82 -7.97 11.21 -10.47
CA TYR A 82 -7.46 12.58 -10.49
C TYR A 82 -6.24 12.76 -11.41
N GLU A 83 -5.89 11.74 -12.19
CA GLU A 83 -4.74 11.73 -13.10
C GLU A 83 -3.42 12.14 -12.42
N ALA A 84 -3.29 11.86 -11.12
CA ALA A 84 -2.10 12.19 -10.34
C ALA A 84 -0.87 11.36 -10.76
N THR A 85 -1.08 10.29 -11.52
CA THR A 85 -0.03 9.46 -12.12
C THR A 85 -0.43 9.00 -13.52
N PHE A 86 0.53 8.48 -14.26
CA PHE A 86 0.24 7.73 -15.48
C PHE A 86 -0.69 6.55 -15.18
N ILE A 87 -1.69 6.38 -16.03
CA ILE A 87 -2.70 5.33 -15.89
C ILE A 87 -2.09 3.92 -15.77
N TRP A 88 -1.00 3.65 -16.49
CA TRP A 88 -0.28 2.37 -16.43
C TRP A 88 0.37 2.13 -15.05
N VAL A 89 0.90 3.18 -14.41
CA VAL A 89 1.48 3.08 -13.06
C VAL A 89 0.38 2.84 -12.03
N SER A 90 -0.75 3.54 -12.16
CA SER A 90 -1.95 3.33 -11.34
C SER A 90 -2.47 1.89 -11.44
N VAL A 91 -2.50 1.29 -12.63
CA VAL A 91 -2.92 -0.11 -12.82
C VAL A 91 -1.96 -1.08 -12.11
N ILE A 92 -0.65 -0.87 -12.22
CA ILE A 92 0.35 -1.70 -11.53
C ILE A 92 0.18 -1.61 -10.02
N LEU A 93 0.04 -0.39 -9.47
CA LEU A 93 -0.18 -0.17 -8.05
C LEU A 93 -1.49 -0.84 -7.59
N ALA A 94 -2.58 -0.70 -8.35
CA ALA A 94 -3.85 -1.33 -8.03
C ALA A 94 -3.74 -2.86 -7.96
N LEU A 95 -2.99 -3.48 -8.88
CA LEU A 95 -2.72 -4.93 -8.84
C LEU A 95 -1.92 -5.34 -7.60
N ILE A 96 -0.88 -4.57 -7.24
CA ILE A 96 -0.09 -4.82 -6.02
C ILE A 96 -0.99 -4.71 -4.79
N ALA A 97 -1.83 -3.68 -4.68
CA ALA A 97 -2.76 -3.52 -3.57
C ALA A 97 -3.76 -4.68 -3.49
N LEU A 98 -4.27 -5.15 -4.64
CA LEU A 98 -5.16 -6.30 -4.70
C LEU A 98 -4.46 -7.58 -4.22
N CYS A 99 -3.21 -7.80 -4.59
CA CYS A 99 -2.41 -8.89 -4.03
C CYS A 99 -2.23 -8.76 -2.50
N CYS A 100 -1.97 -7.56 -1.98
CA CYS A 100 -1.89 -7.31 -0.54
C CYS A 100 -3.21 -7.64 0.18
N ILE A 101 -4.36 -7.28 -0.42
CA ILE A 101 -5.69 -7.64 0.09
C ILE A 101 -5.87 -9.16 0.14
N LEU A 102 -5.53 -9.88 -0.95
CA LEU A 102 -5.65 -11.34 -1.00
C LEU A 102 -4.76 -12.03 0.05
N VAL A 103 -3.57 -11.48 0.30
CA VAL A 103 -2.66 -11.96 1.35
C VAL A 103 -3.25 -11.69 2.74
N ALA A 104 -3.77 -10.48 2.99
CA ALA A 104 -4.38 -10.12 4.27
C ALA A 104 -5.68 -10.92 4.56
N ALA A 105 -6.46 -11.23 3.53
CA ALA A 105 -7.69 -12.02 3.63
C ALA A 105 -7.45 -13.51 3.92
N CYS A 106 -6.21 -14.01 3.80
CA CYS A 106 -5.90 -15.40 4.12
C CYS A 106 -5.99 -15.64 5.64
N PRO A 107 -6.81 -16.58 6.13
CA PRO A 107 -7.00 -16.82 7.58
C PRO A 107 -5.70 -17.22 8.30
N ASN A 108 -4.76 -17.86 7.59
CA ASN A 108 -3.44 -18.19 8.14
C ASN A 108 -2.55 -16.96 8.37
N VAL A 109 -2.74 -15.90 7.57
CA VAL A 109 -2.04 -14.62 7.72
C VAL A 109 -2.65 -13.84 8.87
N THR A 110 -3.99 -13.76 8.93
CA THR A 110 -4.73 -13.08 10.00
C THR A 110 -4.38 -13.66 11.37
N LYS A 111 -4.43 -14.99 11.51
CA LYS A 111 -4.05 -15.70 12.75
C LYS A 111 -2.60 -15.47 13.14
N TRP A 112 -1.70 -15.40 12.17
CA TRP A 112 -0.29 -15.15 12.44
C TRP A 112 -0.06 -13.72 12.92
N VAL A 113 -0.70 -12.72 12.29
CA VAL A 113 -0.63 -11.31 12.72
C VAL A 113 -1.18 -11.16 14.14
N ASP A 114 -2.35 -11.74 14.44
CA ASP A 114 -2.95 -11.67 15.76
C ASP A 114 -2.09 -12.35 16.84
N GLY A 115 -1.46 -13.48 16.52
CA GLY A 115 -0.57 -14.19 17.44
C GLY A 115 0.79 -13.52 17.66
N ASN A 116 1.18 -12.58 16.80
CA ASN A 116 2.48 -11.91 16.82
C ASN A 116 2.37 -10.41 17.14
N ARG A 117 1.21 -9.99 17.67
CA ARG A 117 0.89 -8.61 17.98
C ARG A 117 1.66 -8.14 19.20
N THR A 118 2.49 -7.11 19.06
CA THR A 118 3.14 -6.43 20.19
C THR A 118 2.21 -5.33 20.69
N ILE A 119 1.60 -5.55 21.86
CA ILE A 119 0.75 -4.58 22.59
C ILE A 119 1.59 -3.97 23.70
#